data_AF-A0A8B3FA54-F1
#
_entry.id   AF-A0A8B3FA54-F1
#
_cell.length_a   1.000
_cell.length_b   1.000
_cell.length_c   1.000
_cell.angle_alpha   90.00
_cell.angle_beta   90.00
_cell.angle_gamma   90.00
#
_symmetry.space_group_name_H-M   'P 1'
#
loop_
_entity.id
_entity.type
_entity.pdbx_description
1 polymer ?
#
loop_
_entity_poly.entity_id
_entity_poly.type
_entity_poly.pdbx_seq_one_letter_code
_entity_poly.pdbx_strand_id
1 'polypeptide(L)'
;MSLKYDCFLIEKTKEIKISLLNEEPNMYELIGSIRDLFSSSYNNKLIANTEVIEELWSTLFNVFCESISYENKFDAIFSMSDIYIYSKRKNINLNLDLLKEWRGKNNLSTSTEEILECVDDILI
;
A
#
# COMPACT_ATOMS: atom_id res chain seq x y z
N MET A 1 -15.54 -5.31 -17.20
CA MET A 1 -14.52 -5.17 -18.26
C MET A 1 -13.19 -5.04 -17.54
N SER A 2 -12.23 -5.94 -17.79
CA SER A 2 -10.95 -5.90 -17.07
C SER A 2 -10.09 -4.75 -17.61
N LEU A 3 -9.51 -3.96 -16.71
CA LEU A 3 -8.61 -2.87 -17.05
C LEU A 3 -7.19 -3.40 -17.29
N LYS A 4 -6.40 -2.62 -18.03
CA LYS A 4 -5.06 -3.00 -18.52
C LYS A 4 -4.16 -3.57 -17.42
N TYR A 5 -4.27 -3.08 -16.19
CA TYR A 5 -3.38 -3.46 -15.09
C TYR A 5 -4.03 -4.37 -14.04
N ASP A 6 -5.29 -4.80 -14.22
CA ASP A 6 -5.94 -5.70 -13.24
C ASP A 6 -5.14 -6.98 -13.05
N CYS A 7 -4.83 -7.69 -14.14
CA CYS A 7 -4.10 -8.97 -14.07
C CYS A 7 -2.74 -8.79 -13.39
N PHE A 8 -2.02 -7.72 -13.76
CA PHE A 8 -0.72 -7.40 -13.17
C PHE A 8 -0.84 -7.16 -11.66
N LEU A 9 -1.77 -6.31 -11.22
CA LEU A 9 -1.95 -6.02 -9.80
C LEU A 9 -2.44 -7.23 -9.01
N ILE A 10 -3.30 -8.07 -9.59
CA ILE A 10 -3.76 -9.32 -8.98
C ILE A 10 -2.58 -10.29 -8.80
N GLU A 11 -1.74 -10.45 -9.81
CA GLU A 11 -0.54 -11.30 -9.72
C GLU A 11 0.43 -10.78 -8.65
N LYS A 12 0.72 -9.48 -8.66
CA LYS A 12 1.61 -8.86 -7.66
C LYS A 12 1.05 -8.94 -6.25
N THR A 13 -0.26 -8.77 -6.09
CA THR A 13 -0.95 -8.94 -4.81
C THR A 13 -0.79 -10.37 -4.28
N LYS A 14 -0.89 -11.38 -5.15
CA LYS A 14 -0.66 -12.79 -4.76
C LYS A 14 0.79 -13.04 -4.38
N GLU A 15 1.75 -12.52 -5.16
CA GLU A 15 3.18 -12.62 -4.85
C GLU A 15 3.48 -12.00 -3.48
N ILE A 16 2.95 -10.80 -3.18
CA ILE A 16 3.16 -10.14 -1.87
C ILE A 16 2.61 -10.99 -0.74
N LYS A 17 1.38 -11.54 -0.88
CA LYS A 17 0.79 -12.41 0.13
C LYS A 17 1.69 -13.62 0.41
N ILE A 18 2.23 -14.26 -0.63
CA ILE A 18 3.15 -15.40 -0.48
C ILE A 18 4.45 -14.97 0.19
N SER A 19 5.06 -13.86 -0.23
CA SER A 19 6.28 -13.34 0.36
C SER A 19 6.11 -12.98 1.84
N LEU A 20 4.97 -12.41 2.22
CA LEU A 20 4.67 -12.12 3.62
C LEU A 20 4.53 -13.39 4.45
N LEU A 21 3.82 -14.41 3.93
CA LEU A 21 3.68 -15.71 4.59
C LEU A 21 5.02 -16.44 4.78
N ASN A 22 5.95 -16.24 3.85
CA ASN A 22 7.30 -16.82 3.90
C ASN A 22 8.29 -15.96 4.70
N GLU A 23 7.84 -14.85 5.30
CA GLU A 23 8.67 -13.89 6.03
C GLU A 23 9.87 -13.38 5.19
N GLU A 24 9.66 -13.19 3.88
CA GLU A 24 10.73 -12.76 2.98
C GLU A 24 11.30 -11.41 3.43
N PRO A 25 12.63 -11.32 3.61
CA PRO A 25 13.26 -10.15 4.22
C PRO A 25 13.28 -8.93 3.30
N ASN A 26 13.08 -9.12 1.99
CA ASN A 26 13.15 -8.07 0.97
C ASN A 26 12.01 -8.23 -0.05
N MET A 27 11.10 -7.26 -0.07
CA MET A 27 10.03 -7.12 -1.06
C MET A 27 10.15 -5.83 -1.90
N TYR A 28 11.30 -5.17 -1.86
CA TYR A 28 11.53 -3.85 -2.46
C TYR A 28 11.12 -3.78 -3.93
N GLU A 29 11.64 -4.68 -4.78
CA GLU A 29 11.31 -4.72 -6.22
C GLU A 29 9.82 -5.01 -6.45
N LEU A 30 9.24 -5.89 -5.62
CA LEU A 30 7.86 -6.32 -5.75
C LEU A 30 6.90 -5.16 -5.45
N ILE A 31 7.12 -4.48 -4.33
CA ILE A 31 6.34 -3.32 -3.91
C ILE A 31 6.63 -2.11 -4.81
N GLY A 32 7.89 -1.88 -5.17
CA GLY A 32 8.32 -0.80 -6.05
C GLY A 32 7.64 -0.85 -7.43
N SER A 33 7.52 -2.05 -8.02
CA SER A 33 6.84 -2.23 -9.31
C SER A 33 5.35 -1.87 -9.27
N ILE A 34 4.69 -2.00 -8.12
CA ILE A 34 3.32 -1.53 -7.91
C ILE A 34 3.33 0.00 -7.78
N ARG A 35 4.21 0.54 -6.95
CA ARG A 35 4.31 1.97 -6.68
C ARG A 35 4.51 2.78 -7.96
N ASP A 36 5.35 2.32 -8.88
CA ASP A 36 5.61 2.96 -10.17
C ASP A 36 4.34 3.20 -11.00
N LEU A 37 3.30 2.39 -10.81
CA LEU A 37 2.01 2.59 -11.47
C LEU A 37 1.21 3.74 -10.87
N PHE A 38 1.30 3.97 -9.56
CA PHE A 38 0.48 4.94 -8.83
C PHE A 38 1.17 6.30 -8.65
N SER A 39 2.51 6.32 -8.63
CA SER A 39 3.34 7.51 -8.37
C SER A 39 3.23 8.59 -9.47
N SER A 40 2.83 8.21 -10.69
CA SER A 40 2.67 9.17 -11.78
C SER A 40 1.50 10.13 -11.54
N SER A 41 1.81 11.41 -11.36
CA SER A 41 0.83 12.51 -11.27
C SER A 41 -0.03 12.63 -12.53
N TYR A 42 0.47 12.17 -13.67
CA TYR A 42 -0.18 12.24 -14.99
C TYR A 42 -1.12 11.08 -15.29
N ASN A 43 -1.29 10.11 -14.38
CA ASN A 43 -2.22 9.00 -14.56
C ASN A 43 -3.69 9.46 -14.40
N ASN A 44 -4.21 10.02 -15.49
CA ASN A 44 -5.58 10.51 -15.59
C ASN A 44 -6.60 9.39 -15.86
N LYS A 45 -6.18 8.19 -16.25
CA LYS A 45 -7.06 7.04 -16.48
C LYS A 45 -7.16 6.14 -15.25
N LEU A 46 -8.26 5.38 -15.18
CA LEU A 46 -8.42 4.31 -14.20
C LEU A 46 -7.43 3.18 -14.55
N ILE A 47 -6.55 2.83 -13.62
CA ILE A 47 -5.44 1.89 -13.81
C ILE A 47 -5.95 0.45 -13.68
N ALA A 48 -6.76 0.23 -12.65
CA ALA A 48 -7.37 -1.05 -12.33
C ALA A 48 -8.76 -0.85 -11.73
N ASN A 49 -9.54 -1.92 -11.67
CA ASN A 49 -10.86 -1.92 -11.04
C ASN A 49 -10.74 -1.61 -9.55
N THR A 50 -11.76 -0.95 -8.99
CA THR A 50 -11.78 -0.52 -7.59
C THR A 50 -11.53 -1.69 -6.64
N GLU A 51 -12.16 -2.84 -6.88
CA GLU A 51 -11.98 -4.07 -6.09
C GLU A 51 -10.52 -4.53 -6.05
N VAL A 52 -9.79 -4.42 -7.17
CA VAL A 52 -8.36 -4.78 -7.26
C VAL A 52 -7.51 -3.81 -6.46
N ILE A 53 -7.84 -2.52 -6.49
CA ILE A 53 -7.13 -1.49 -5.74
C ILE A 53 -7.37 -1.67 -4.23
N GLU A 54 -8.59 -2.00 -3.82
CA GLU A 54 -8.94 -2.28 -2.42
C GLU A 54 -8.25 -3.55 -1.89
N GLU A 55 -8.17 -4.61 -2.71
CA GLU A 55 -7.45 -5.83 -2.34
C GLU A 55 -5.94 -5.57 -2.19
N LEU A 56 -5.36 -4.82 -3.12
CA LEU A 56 -3.96 -4.40 -3.05
C LEU A 56 -3.70 -3.54 -1.80
N TRP A 57 -4.56 -2.56 -1.54
CA TRP A 57 -4.49 -1.71 -0.34
C TRP A 57 -4.45 -2.53 0.94
N SER A 58 -5.39 -3.47 1.08
CA SER A 58 -5.48 -4.36 2.24
C SER A 58 -4.24 -5.24 2.38
N THR A 59 -3.69 -5.70 1.25
CA THR A 59 -2.49 -6.54 1.22
C THR A 59 -1.25 -5.76 1.65
N LEU A 60 -1.07 -4.54 1.16
CA LEU A 60 0.03 -3.66 1.59
C LEU A 60 -0.10 -3.28 3.06
N PHE A 61 -1.31 -3.04 3.56
CA PHE A 61 -1.54 -2.81 4.98
C PHE A 61 -1.10 -3.99 5.86
N ASN A 62 -1.33 -5.22 5.41
CA ASN A 62 -0.85 -6.41 6.11
C ASN A 62 0.68 -6.47 6.12
N VAL A 63 1.35 -6.18 4.99
CA VAL A 63 2.84 -6.09 4.96
C VAL A 63 3.33 -5.04 5.95
N PHE A 64 2.71 -3.86 5.96
CA PHE A 64 3.02 -2.78 6.87
C PHE A 64 2.90 -3.19 8.35
N CYS A 65 1.84 -3.91 8.71
CA CYS A 65 1.61 -4.31 10.10
C CYS A 65 2.47 -5.51 10.53
N GLU A 66 2.57 -6.52 9.66
CA GLU A 66 3.02 -7.87 10.03
C GLU A 66 4.46 -8.16 9.63
N SER A 67 5.05 -7.44 8.67
CA SER A 67 6.43 -7.73 8.25
C SER A 67 7.40 -7.55 9.41
N ILE A 68 8.39 -8.42 9.53
CA ILE A 68 9.48 -8.26 10.52
C ILE A 68 10.54 -7.27 10.05
N SER A 69 10.60 -6.99 8.75
CA SER A 69 11.58 -6.11 8.12
C SER A 69 11.11 -4.66 8.12
N TYR A 70 11.91 -3.75 8.66
CA TYR A 70 11.63 -2.31 8.62
C TYR A 70 11.43 -1.81 7.20
N GLU A 71 12.33 -2.20 6.29
CA GLU A 71 12.30 -1.77 4.88
C GLU A 71 10.98 -2.14 4.21
N ASN A 72 10.52 -3.39 4.40
CA ASN A 72 9.23 -3.83 3.85
C ASN A 72 8.05 -3.02 4.43
N LYS A 73 8.09 -2.68 5.73
CA LYS A 73 7.04 -1.82 6.33
C LYS A 73 7.05 -0.43 5.71
N PHE A 74 8.24 0.14 5.56
CA PHE A 74 8.43 1.47 5.03
C PHE A 74 8.01 1.54 3.56
N ASP A 75 8.46 0.60 2.73
CA ASP A 75 8.07 0.49 1.32
C ASP A 75 6.56 0.31 1.16
N ALA A 76 5.94 -0.49 2.02
CA ALA A 76 4.50 -0.69 2.02
C ALA A 76 3.73 0.60 2.32
N ILE A 77 4.04 1.30 3.43
CA ILE A 77 3.31 2.53 3.79
C ILE A 77 3.58 3.67 2.79
N PHE A 78 4.77 3.73 2.23
CA PHE A 78 5.11 4.70 1.20
C PHE A 78 4.33 4.46 -0.10
N SER A 79 4.21 3.18 -0.50
CA SER A 79 3.38 2.80 -1.65
C SER A 79 1.89 3.01 -1.40
N MET A 80 1.42 2.76 -0.17
CA MET A 80 0.06 3.09 0.24
C MET A 80 -0.21 4.59 0.09
N SER A 81 0.73 5.46 0.45
CA SER A 81 0.59 6.91 0.28
C SER A 81 0.31 7.29 -1.19
N ASP A 82 1.09 6.74 -2.13
CA ASP A 82 0.88 6.95 -3.57
C ASP A 82 -0.49 6.43 -4.05
N ILE A 83 -0.89 5.23 -3.61
CA ILE A 83 -2.19 4.62 -3.92
C ILE A 83 -3.35 5.45 -3.36
N TYR A 84 -3.20 6.01 -2.17
CA TYR A 84 -4.21 6.85 -1.54
C TYR A 84 -4.43 8.16 -2.30
N ILE A 85 -3.35 8.85 -2.66
CA ILE A 85 -3.41 10.08 -3.48
C ILE A 85 -4.05 9.77 -4.84
N TYR A 86 -3.71 8.64 -5.45
CA TYR A 86 -4.37 8.17 -6.66
C TYR A 86 -5.87 7.95 -6.45
N SER A 87 -6.25 7.24 -5.39
CA SER A 87 -7.64 6.89 -5.07
C SER A 87 -8.50 8.12 -4.82
N LYS A 88 -8.00 9.12 -4.07
CA LYS A 88 -8.64 10.44 -3.91
C LYS A 88 -8.90 11.09 -5.28
N ARG A 89 -7.92 11.09 -6.19
CA ARG A 89 -8.06 11.65 -7.55
C ARG A 89 -9.09 10.92 -8.41
N LYS A 90 -9.41 9.66 -8.12
CA LYS A 90 -10.38 8.83 -8.85
C LYS A 90 -11.72 8.67 -8.14
N ASN A 91 -11.92 9.32 -6.99
CA ASN A 91 -13.08 9.11 -6.12
C ASN A 91 -13.28 7.64 -5.71
N ILE A 92 -12.16 6.94 -5.46
CA ILE A 92 -12.15 5.61 -4.87
C ILE A 92 -12.04 5.77 -3.36
N ASN A 93 -12.99 5.21 -2.62
CA ASN A 93 -13.03 5.30 -1.17
C ASN A 93 -12.32 4.09 -0.56
N LEU A 94 -11.09 4.29 -0.08
CA LEU A 94 -10.34 3.27 0.63
C LEU A 94 -10.75 3.25 2.11
N ASN A 95 -10.79 2.05 2.70
CA ASN A 95 -11.02 1.90 4.13
C ASN A 95 -9.76 2.29 4.91
N LEU A 96 -9.88 3.33 5.74
CA LEU A 96 -8.80 3.86 6.59
C LEU A 96 -8.94 3.47 8.06
N ASP A 97 -9.98 2.74 8.45
CA ASP A 97 -10.30 2.50 9.86
C ASP A 97 -9.18 1.72 10.57
N LEU A 98 -8.64 0.70 9.90
CA LEU A 98 -7.51 -0.08 10.42
C LEU A 98 -6.23 0.76 10.55
N LEU A 99 -6.00 1.69 9.62
CA LEU A 99 -4.85 2.59 9.68
C LEU A 99 -4.99 3.61 10.83
N LYS A 100 -6.20 4.13 11.06
CA LYS A 100 -6.51 4.98 12.22
C LYS A 100 -6.31 4.24 13.53
N GLU A 101 -6.77 2.99 13.60
CA GLU A 101 -6.57 2.14 14.78
C GLU A 101 -5.08 1.89 15.02
N TRP A 102 -4.32 1.56 13.97
CA TRP A 102 -2.87 1.40 14.05
C TRP A 102 -2.20 2.68 14.56
N ARG A 103 -2.58 3.84 14.02
CA ARG A 103 -2.04 5.14 14.44
C ARG A 103 -2.35 5.48 15.89
N GLY A 104 -3.56 5.16 16.36
CA GLY A 104 -3.96 5.37 17.76
C GLY A 104 -3.18 4.51 18.76
N LYS A 105 -2.64 3.37 18.31
CA LYS A 105 -1.81 2.47 19.14
C LYS A 105 -0.32 2.77 19.06
N ASN A 106 0.12 3.53 18.06
CA ASN A 106 1.55 3.73 17.78
C ASN A 106 1.97 5.20 17.93
N ASN A 107 3.19 5.39 18.44
CA ASN A 107 3.82 6.70 18.63
C ASN A 107 5.34 6.58 18.46
N LEU A 108 6.08 7.67 18.73
CA LEU A 108 7.55 7.73 18.58
C LEU A 108 8.32 6.72 19.45
N SER A 109 7.67 6.08 20.43
CA SER A 109 8.27 5.02 21.25
C SER A 109 8.07 3.61 20.67
N THR A 110 7.12 3.43 19.74
CA THR A 110 6.77 2.12 19.16
C THR A 110 6.96 2.04 17.65
N SER A 111 7.23 3.16 16.99
CA SER A 111 7.49 3.26 15.55
C SER A 111 8.50 4.38 15.26
N THR A 112 8.91 4.50 14.00
CA THR A 112 9.82 5.56 13.54
C THR A 112 9.02 6.81 13.17
N GLU A 113 9.68 7.97 13.25
CA GLU A 113 9.12 9.25 12.80
C GLU A 113 8.67 9.17 11.33
N GLU A 114 9.50 8.60 10.46
CA GLU A 114 9.23 8.42 9.03
C GLU A 114 7.94 7.65 8.74
N ILE A 115 7.70 6.53 9.45
CA ILE A 115 6.47 5.75 9.30
C ILE A 115 5.27 6.56 9.80
N LEU A 116 5.40 7.23 10.94
CA LEU A 116 4.30 8.01 11.53
C LEU A 116 3.90 9.17 10.62
N GLU A 117 4.88 9.86 10.03
CA GLU A 117 4.64 10.92 9.05
C GLU A 117 3.87 10.40 7.83
N CYS A 118 4.28 9.26 7.26
CA CYS A 118 3.55 8.66 6.13
C CYS A 118 2.10 8.29 6.48
N VAL A 119 1.88 7.76 7.70
CA VAL A 119 0.53 7.43 8.17
C VAL A 119 -0.29 8.70 8.36
N ASP A 120 0.29 9.73 8.97
CA ASP A 120 -0.39 11.00 9.21
C ASP A 120 -0.76 11.68 7.89
N ASP A 121 0.12 11.66 6.88
CA ASP A 121 -0.16 12.18 5.53
C ASP A 121 -1.36 11.51 4.85
N ILE A 122 -1.55 10.19 5.06
CA ILE A 122 -2.72 9.47 4.54
C ILE A 122 -3.99 9.88 5.31
N LEU A 123 -3.90 10.10 6.62
CA LEU A 123 -5.06 10.36 7.47
C LEU A 123 -5.58 11.81 7.44
N ILE A 124 -4.85 12.73 6.78
CA ILE A 124 -5.24 14.13 6.54
C ILE A 124 -6.24 14.26 5.36
#